data_AF-Q5WU68-F1
#
_entry.id   AF-Q5WU68-F1
#
_cell.length_a   1.000
_cell.length_b   1.000
_cell.length_c   1.000
_cell.angle_alpha   90.00
_cell.angle_beta   90.00
_cell.angle_gamma   90.00
#
_symmetry.space_group_name_H-M   'P 1'
#
loop_
_entity.id
_entity.type
_entity.pdbx_description
1 polymer ?
#
loop_
_entity_poly.entity_id
_entity_poly.type
_entity_poly.pdbx_seq_one_letter_code
_entity_poly.pdbx_strand_id
1 'polypeptide(L)'
;MVEFAKPEKNLSTDTGRIDLAVNKLGPHQNMIKKWIDKLKDDAKIKPYKVSDFKFGKILNNFLLQHLKKQTITPENFQPLSIDKERFNIHIWEEPGAQDIYLSSTNNPLFYDTYRVYFNIPGTIKSDQEQINTNKDHAEIGYFTTMTPDGLMVFSFEDKVEEIEPDLFVELAKNIEVESDAWAQLIDFTEKNFHTREDLNSNPQVPQILGLILYATIFPEHRNEAFNGLCPLLLKSENPNFNSITTKLLKDIIPDYEAKAMAFLHKNNNPMRYNENDISKQGALLGFSREKVEVVKNEMRERKSLEEQNNNRSQAIELRKTLIGAVDEYLRWRNNESKETDYKKSSGAFTWLRHYTDFGKNRANDLKNDLNKAQDLNTMLDILQKHFANNSRLHNHSLDSYLLRAIYKDSKDSNKFNSIFNFKHLTIKNDTDANREWLREEMLEMAKKINMNVTLENPTVSRQESPTLPNKAKIRISIMKIPTNEREENILAVHTVLKNDELLRNQGGSVPTIIKEIRDIVGKIDPSEEENIATAIIEIKGKIAGNSDKNYNENVRDVINAFESSICCDFRKIRAALTTNPAMDEIMNPVRVGVQLN
;
A
#
# COMPACT_ATOMS: atom_id res chain seq x y z
N MET A 1 -5.51 57.65 12.59
CA MET A 1 -5.85 56.45 13.35
C MET A 1 -6.01 55.31 12.37
N VAL A 2 -5.10 54.34 12.41
CA VAL A 2 -5.28 53.10 11.65
C VAL A 2 -6.22 52.25 12.49
N GLU A 3 -7.47 52.06 12.04
CA GLU A 3 -8.35 51.06 12.65
C GLU A 3 -7.82 49.68 12.26
N PHE A 4 -6.98 49.10 13.11
CA PHE A 4 -6.54 47.72 12.95
C PHE A 4 -7.75 46.80 13.08
N ALA A 5 -7.87 45.86 12.15
CA ALA A 5 -9.00 44.96 12.08
C ALA A 5 -9.13 44.14 13.37
N LYS A 6 -10.24 44.34 14.09
CA LYS A 6 -10.52 43.72 15.38
C LYS A 6 -11.06 42.30 15.13
N PRO A 7 -10.55 41.25 15.80
CA PRO A 7 -11.05 39.90 15.60
C PRO A 7 -12.56 39.84 15.93
N GLU A 8 -13.35 39.22 15.05
CA GLU A 8 -14.82 39.14 15.12
C GLU A 8 -15.36 38.25 16.26
N LYS A 9 -14.49 37.65 17.08
CA LYS A 9 -14.93 36.63 18.04
C LYS A 9 -15.47 37.27 19.32
N ASN A 10 -16.72 36.96 19.63
CA ASN A 10 -17.34 37.32 20.90
C ASN A 10 -16.60 36.65 22.07
N LEU A 11 -16.12 37.45 23.01
CA LEU A 11 -15.64 36.96 24.30
C LEU A 11 -16.79 36.26 25.03
N SER A 12 -16.52 35.08 25.60
CA SER A 12 -17.48 34.37 26.45
C SER A 12 -17.78 35.23 27.69
N THR A 13 -18.98 35.09 28.25
CA THR A 13 -19.28 35.70 29.55
C THR A 13 -18.30 35.22 30.62
N ASP A 14 -17.71 34.03 30.47
CA ASP A 14 -16.75 33.36 31.39
C ASP A 14 -15.29 33.81 31.28
N THR A 15 -15.03 34.87 30.52
CA THR A 15 -13.69 35.40 30.32
C THR A 15 -13.25 36.29 31.49
N GLY A 16 -12.17 35.90 32.17
CA GLY A 16 -11.44 36.72 33.13
C GLY A 16 -10.50 37.72 32.44
N ARG A 17 -10.22 38.84 33.09
CA ARG A 17 -9.43 39.96 32.56
C ARG A 17 -8.45 40.47 33.61
N ILE A 18 -7.19 40.61 33.24
CA ILE A 18 -6.15 41.15 34.13
C ILE A 18 -5.09 41.91 33.35
N ASP A 19 -4.57 42.98 33.94
CA ASP A 19 -3.47 43.75 33.37
C ASP A 19 -2.12 43.19 33.85
N LEU A 20 -1.27 42.83 32.89
CA LEU A 20 0.07 42.32 33.12
C LEU A 20 1.08 43.38 32.65
N ALA A 21 1.86 43.91 33.59
CA ALA A 21 2.93 44.85 33.27
C ALA A 21 4.20 44.09 32.83
N VAL A 22 4.79 44.47 31.70
CA VAL A 22 5.93 43.75 31.09
C VAL A 22 7.17 43.77 31.99
N ASN A 23 7.34 44.83 32.76
CA ASN A 23 8.41 44.92 33.76
C ASN A 23 8.32 43.86 34.87
N LYS A 24 7.14 43.26 35.09
CA LYS A 24 6.96 42.15 36.03
C LYS A 24 7.28 40.77 35.41
N LEU A 25 7.63 40.71 34.12
CA LEU A 25 8.04 39.49 33.41
C LEU A 25 9.54 39.16 33.62
N GLY A 26 10.25 39.96 34.42
CA GLY A 26 11.62 39.67 34.85
C GLY A 26 12.62 39.68 33.68
N PRO A 27 13.54 38.69 33.58
CA PRO A 27 14.59 38.68 32.55
C PRO A 27 14.04 38.59 31.12
N HIS A 28 12.77 38.20 30.95
CA HIS A 28 12.11 38.04 29.66
C HIS A 28 11.38 39.31 29.19
N GLN A 29 11.41 40.41 29.95
CA GLN A 29 10.74 41.67 29.59
C GLN A 29 11.15 42.16 28.19
N ASN A 30 12.45 42.25 27.94
CA ASN A 30 12.97 42.78 26.68
C ASN A 30 12.55 41.92 25.48
N MET A 31 12.46 40.60 25.68
CA MET A 31 12.00 39.66 24.66
C MET A 31 10.57 39.91 24.23
N ILE A 32 9.69 40.00 25.22
CA ILE A 32 8.26 40.15 25.00
C ILE A 32 8.00 41.51 24.34
N LYS A 33 8.71 42.54 24.78
CA LYS A 33 8.67 43.87 24.15
C LYS A 33 9.08 43.82 22.68
N LYS A 34 10.20 43.17 22.34
CA LYS A 34 10.68 43.09 20.95
C LYS A 34 9.76 42.30 20.03
N TRP A 35 9.21 41.17 20.47
CA TRP A 35 8.23 40.45 19.65
C TRP A 35 6.96 41.26 19.42
N ILE A 36 6.50 41.97 20.44
CA ILE A 36 5.32 42.81 20.33
C ILE A 36 5.60 44.01 19.42
N ASP A 37 6.77 44.63 19.51
CA ASP A 37 7.17 45.72 18.61
C ASP A 37 7.28 45.26 17.15
N LYS A 38 7.87 44.08 16.90
CA LYS A 38 7.90 43.47 15.56
C LYS A 38 6.50 43.26 15.00
N LEU A 39 5.57 42.72 15.79
CA LEU A 39 4.20 42.48 15.33
C LEU A 39 3.40 43.78 15.16
N LYS A 40 3.71 44.83 15.92
CA LYS A 40 3.17 46.18 15.64
C LYS A 40 3.63 46.65 14.26
N ASP A 41 4.90 46.44 13.92
CA ASP A 41 5.43 46.83 12.62
C ASP A 41 4.84 45.99 11.48
N ASP A 42 4.69 44.68 11.66
CA ASP A 42 3.99 43.80 10.71
C ASP A 42 2.53 44.23 10.51
N ALA A 43 1.84 44.63 11.60
CA ALA A 43 0.48 45.15 11.56
C ALA A 43 0.35 46.45 10.78
N LYS A 44 1.32 47.36 10.90
CA LYS A 44 1.36 48.59 10.10
C LYS A 44 1.51 48.30 8.61
N ILE A 45 2.27 47.28 8.24
CA ILE A 45 2.51 46.92 6.84
C ILE A 45 1.30 46.22 6.22
N LYS A 46 0.55 45.40 6.98
CA LYS A 46 -0.58 44.59 6.46
C LYS A 46 -1.83 44.65 7.36
N PRO A 47 -2.49 45.81 7.52
CA PRO A 47 -3.55 46.01 8.51
C PRO A 47 -4.84 45.19 8.28
N TYR A 48 -5.07 44.67 7.07
CA TYR A 48 -6.33 43.98 6.68
C TYR A 48 -6.32 42.46 6.88
N LYS A 49 -5.21 41.86 7.35
CA LYS A 49 -5.06 40.41 7.42
C LYS A 49 -4.96 39.94 8.88
N VAL A 50 -6.09 39.94 9.58
CA VAL A 50 -6.22 39.59 11.01
C VAL A 50 -5.58 38.23 11.36
N SER A 51 -5.55 37.28 10.43
CA SER A 51 -4.87 35.99 10.61
C SER A 51 -3.38 36.11 10.90
N ASP A 52 -2.76 37.22 10.52
CA ASP A 52 -1.32 37.46 10.62
C ASP A 52 -0.93 38.08 12.00
N PHE A 53 -1.91 38.43 12.86
CA PHE A 53 -1.69 38.97 14.21
C PHE A 53 -1.85 37.91 15.29
N LYS A 54 -1.14 36.81 15.12
CA LYS A 54 -1.14 35.71 16.09
C LYS A 54 0.24 35.51 16.67
N PHE A 55 0.29 35.40 17.99
CA PHE A 55 1.48 34.91 18.68
C PHE A 55 1.47 33.40 18.74
N GLY A 56 2.64 32.82 18.77
CA GLY A 56 2.79 31.39 18.93
C GLY A 56 2.86 30.99 20.40
N LYS A 57 3.43 29.81 20.61
CA LYS A 57 3.50 29.16 21.91
C LYS A 57 4.46 29.83 22.88
N ILE A 58 5.54 30.46 22.41
CA ILE A 58 6.53 31.02 23.32
C ILE A 58 5.92 32.18 24.10
N LEU A 59 5.33 33.17 23.42
CA LEU A 59 4.72 34.29 24.14
C LEU A 59 3.51 33.82 24.97
N ASN A 60 2.69 32.92 24.42
CA ASN A 60 1.54 32.37 25.15
C ASN A 60 1.98 31.77 26.49
N ASN A 61 3.00 30.92 26.49
CA ASN A 61 3.50 30.28 27.70
C ASN A 61 4.11 31.28 28.68
N PHE A 62 4.80 32.32 28.20
CA PHE A 62 5.28 33.38 29.09
C PHE A 62 4.16 34.11 29.81
N LEU A 63 3.15 34.55 29.06
CA LEU A 63 2.01 35.25 29.62
C LEU A 63 1.23 34.32 30.56
N LEU A 64 1.11 33.03 30.22
CA LEU A 64 0.44 32.05 31.06
C LEU A 64 1.19 31.79 32.37
N GLN A 65 2.51 31.62 32.33
CA GLN A 65 3.33 31.48 33.54
C GLN A 65 3.22 32.72 34.43
N HIS A 66 3.13 33.92 33.84
CA HIS A 66 2.94 35.15 34.60
C HIS A 66 1.53 35.24 35.19
N LEU A 67 0.49 34.93 34.41
CA LEU A 67 -0.90 34.85 34.87
C LEU A 67 -1.03 33.89 36.06
N LYS A 68 -0.38 32.72 35.99
CA LYS A 68 -0.34 31.72 37.08
C LYS A 68 0.32 32.25 38.36
N LYS A 69 1.14 33.30 38.30
CA LYS A 69 1.74 33.97 39.48
C LYS A 69 0.88 35.12 40.03
N GLN A 70 -0.05 35.67 39.25
CA GLN A 70 -0.89 36.80 39.68
C GLN A 70 -1.99 36.38 40.63
N THR A 71 -2.38 37.23 41.58
CA THR A 71 -3.58 36.99 42.38
C THR A 71 -4.82 37.20 41.51
N ILE A 72 -5.59 36.14 41.28
CA ILE A 72 -6.85 36.18 40.52
C ILE A 72 -8.01 36.11 41.49
N THR A 73 -8.93 37.07 41.41
CA THR A 73 -10.13 37.15 42.24
C THR A 73 -11.40 37.13 41.38
N PRO A 74 -12.58 36.87 41.97
CA PRO A 74 -13.87 37.01 41.29
C PRO A 74 -14.08 38.33 40.55
N GLU A 75 -13.45 39.42 41.01
CA GLU A 75 -13.54 40.74 40.38
C GLU A 75 -12.88 40.77 38.99
N ASN A 76 -11.93 39.88 38.70
CA ASN A 76 -11.35 39.76 37.37
C ASN A 76 -12.35 39.25 36.32
N PHE A 77 -13.50 38.69 36.73
CA PHE A 77 -14.53 38.14 35.84
C PHE A 77 -15.76 39.04 35.71
N GLN A 78 -15.63 40.35 36.01
CA GLN A 78 -16.74 41.30 35.87
C GLN A 78 -17.28 41.32 34.42
N PRO A 79 -18.59 41.57 34.20
CA PRO A 79 -19.15 41.73 32.87
C PRO A 79 -18.45 42.86 32.11
N LEU A 80 -18.27 42.69 30.80
CA LEU A 80 -17.95 43.80 29.91
C LEU A 80 -19.04 44.86 30.08
N SER A 81 -18.69 46.14 30.22
CA SER A 81 -19.69 47.22 30.30
C SER A 81 -20.48 47.27 28.99
N ILE A 82 -21.67 46.66 29.00
CA ILE A 82 -22.55 46.59 27.83
C ILE A 82 -23.31 47.90 27.73
N ASP A 83 -22.96 48.73 26.76
CA ASP A 83 -23.95 49.57 26.09
C ASP A 83 -23.81 49.38 24.57
N LYS A 84 -24.06 48.12 24.16
CA LYS A 84 -23.84 47.58 22.80
C LYS A 84 -24.68 48.29 21.73
N GLU A 85 -25.82 48.87 22.09
CA GLU A 85 -26.78 49.43 21.13
C GLU A 85 -26.72 50.96 21.00
N ARG A 86 -26.14 51.66 21.98
CA ARG A 86 -26.22 53.14 22.06
C ARG A 86 -25.00 53.88 21.52
N PHE A 87 -23.85 53.22 21.43
CA PHE A 87 -22.56 53.91 21.26
C PHE A 87 -21.53 53.22 20.35
N ASN A 88 -21.88 52.13 19.65
CA ASN A 88 -20.94 51.45 18.73
C ASN A 88 -19.63 51.00 19.44
N ILE A 89 -19.72 50.54 20.69
CA ILE A 89 -18.57 50.39 21.61
C ILE A 89 -17.83 49.08 21.39
N HIS A 90 -16.51 49.19 21.40
CA HIS A 90 -15.50 48.15 21.33
C HIS A 90 -15.60 47.12 22.48
N ILE A 91 -15.60 45.82 22.15
CA ILE A 91 -15.59 44.69 23.11
C ILE A 91 -14.24 44.56 23.86
N TRP A 92 -13.24 45.31 23.39
CA TRP A 92 -11.86 45.24 23.83
C TRP A 92 -11.52 46.48 24.65
N GLU A 93 -11.00 46.27 25.84
CA GLU A 93 -10.60 47.35 26.74
C GLU A 93 -9.10 47.65 26.64
N GLU A 94 -8.78 48.90 26.96
CA GLU A 94 -7.41 49.37 27.12
C GLU A 94 -6.81 48.82 28.43
N PRO A 95 -5.51 48.44 28.44
CA PRO A 95 -4.83 48.07 29.67
C PRO A 95 -4.89 49.19 30.71
N GLY A 96 -5.30 48.86 31.92
CA GLY A 96 -5.42 49.78 33.05
C GLY A 96 -4.08 49.95 33.76
N ALA A 97 -3.79 51.17 34.19
CA ALA A 97 -2.64 51.45 35.05
C ALA A 97 -2.94 50.98 36.48
N GLN A 98 -2.81 49.68 36.77
CA GLN A 98 -2.73 49.23 38.15
C GLN A 98 -1.32 49.58 38.68
N ASP A 99 -1.29 50.63 39.52
CA ASP A 99 -0.20 51.07 40.40
C ASP A 99 0.93 51.98 39.85
N ILE A 100 0.68 52.86 38.88
CA ILE A 100 1.59 54.00 38.62
C ILE A 100 0.81 55.31 38.53
N TYR A 101 0.49 55.90 39.68
CA TYR A 101 0.33 57.35 39.77
C TYR A 101 1.73 57.98 39.68
N LEU A 102 2.14 58.41 38.50
CA LEU A 102 3.24 59.37 38.36
C LEU A 102 2.74 60.63 37.66
N SER A 103 2.48 61.62 38.52
CA SER A 103 2.50 63.08 38.31
C SER A 103 2.31 63.62 36.89
N SER A 104 1.15 64.25 36.69
CA SER A 104 0.98 65.56 36.05
C SER A 104 2.08 66.03 35.09
N THR A 105 2.23 65.36 33.95
CA THR A 105 2.61 65.96 32.65
C THR A 105 2.43 64.88 31.58
N ASN A 106 1.60 65.16 30.56
CA ASN A 106 1.46 64.45 29.28
C ASN A 106 1.74 62.93 29.24
N ASN A 107 0.67 62.12 29.21
CA ASN A 107 0.62 60.72 28.75
C ASN A 107 1.74 59.80 29.31
N PRO A 108 1.54 59.19 30.49
CA PRO A 108 2.41 58.10 30.93
C PRO A 108 2.29 56.95 29.92
N LEU A 109 3.41 56.53 29.37
CA LEU A 109 3.57 55.49 28.36
C LEU A 109 2.87 54.17 28.77
N PHE A 110 1.61 53.96 28.38
CA PHE A 110 0.85 52.70 28.48
C PHE A 110 1.45 51.53 27.65
N TYR A 111 2.63 51.72 27.05
CA TYR A 111 3.20 50.84 26.03
C TYR A 111 3.81 49.54 26.58
N ASP A 112 3.88 49.39 27.90
CA ASP A 112 4.47 48.24 28.60
C ASP A 112 3.46 47.55 29.56
N THR A 113 2.16 47.63 29.27
CA THR A 113 1.11 46.87 29.97
C THR A 113 0.18 46.16 28.98
N TYR A 114 -0.14 44.90 29.26
CA TYR A 114 -1.02 44.07 28.43
C TYR A 114 -2.25 43.63 29.20
N ARG A 115 -3.44 43.84 28.64
CA ARG A 115 -4.65 43.25 29.21
C ARG A 115 -4.83 41.85 28.64
N VAL A 116 -4.70 40.85 29.50
CA VAL A 116 -4.84 39.45 29.15
C VAL A 116 -6.26 38.98 29.43
N TYR A 117 -6.87 38.35 28.43
CA TYR A 117 -8.20 37.74 28.50
C TYR A 117 -8.02 36.23 28.58
N PHE A 118 -8.47 35.64 29.68
CA PHE A 118 -8.22 34.24 30.00
C PHE A 118 -9.50 33.52 30.45
N ASN A 119 -9.49 32.20 30.36
CA ASN A 119 -10.52 31.33 30.93
C ASN A 119 -9.88 30.39 31.94
N ILE A 120 -10.62 30.00 32.98
CA ILE A 120 -10.22 28.91 33.88
C ILE A 120 -11.29 27.82 33.76
N PRO A 121 -11.00 26.68 33.13
CA PRO A 121 -11.95 25.59 32.98
C PRO A 121 -12.47 25.09 34.33
N GLY A 122 -13.78 24.85 34.42
CA GLY A 122 -14.41 24.28 35.62
C GLY A 122 -14.63 25.27 36.77
N THR A 123 -14.43 26.57 36.57
CA THR A 123 -14.66 27.59 37.62
C THR A 123 -15.94 28.37 37.43
N ILE A 124 -16.65 28.62 38.52
CA ILE A 124 -17.69 29.64 38.61
C ILE A 124 -17.04 30.96 39.02
N LYS A 125 -17.28 32.03 38.26
CA LYS A 125 -16.66 33.36 38.41
C LYS A 125 -16.71 33.95 39.82
N SER A 126 -17.70 33.59 40.62
CA SER A 126 -17.90 34.11 41.98
C SER A 126 -17.17 33.30 43.05
N ASP A 127 -16.53 32.18 42.68
CA ASP A 127 -15.96 31.21 43.63
C ASP A 127 -14.42 31.29 43.64
N GLN A 128 -13.88 31.95 44.67
CA GLN A 128 -12.44 32.11 44.88
C GLN A 128 -11.72 30.76 45.09
N GLU A 129 -12.37 29.77 45.71
CA GLU A 129 -11.77 28.46 45.99
C GLU A 129 -11.61 27.66 44.68
N GLN A 130 -12.63 27.69 43.83
CA GLN A 130 -12.56 27.07 42.50
C GLN A 130 -11.51 27.75 41.61
N ILE A 131 -11.41 29.09 41.64
CA ILE A 131 -10.38 29.83 40.92
C ILE A 131 -8.99 29.38 41.36
N ASN A 132 -8.73 29.34 42.67
CA ASN A 132 -7.44 28.94 43.21
C ASN A 132 -7.09 27.49 42.86
N THR A 133 -8.08 26.59 42.92
CA THR A 133 -7.89 25.15 42.65
C THR A 133 -7.60 24.88 41.18
N ASN A 134 -8.22 25.62 40.25
CA ASN A 134 -8.14 25.34 38.82
C ASN A 134 -7.19 26.26 38.05
N LYS A 135 -6.54 27.23 38.71
CA LYS A 135 -5.68 28.25 38.08
C LYS A 135 -4.59 27.68 37.18
N ASP A 136 -4.05 26.51 37.50
CA ASP A 136 -3.03 25.86 36.69
C ASP A 136 -3.53 25.40 35.31
N HIS A 137 -4.85 25.26 35.16
CA HIS A 137 -5.53 24.97 33.89
C HIS A 137 -5.97 26.24 33.15
N ALA A 138 -5.56 27.43 33.59
CA ALA A 138 -5.89 28.66 32.90
C ALA A 138 -5.43 28.63 31.43
N GLU A 139 -6.23 29.22 30.56
CA GLU A 139 -5.95 29.35 29.13
C GLU A 139 -6.10 30.82 28.72
N ILE A 140 -5.16 31.33 27.93
CA ILE A 140 -5.25 32.69 27.39
C ILE A 140 -5.88 32.62 26.00
N GLY A 141 -6.98 33.36 25.81
CA GLY A 141 -7.62 33.50 24.50
C GLY A 141 -7.05 34.65 23.69
N TYR A 142 -6.89 35.81 24.34
CA TYR A 142 -6.55 37.08 23.70
C TYR A 142 -5.75 37.97 24.63
N PHE A 143 -5.06 38.96 24.07
CA PHE A 143 -4.58 40.09 24.85
C PHE A 143 -4.65 41.39 24.05
N THR A 144 -4.71 42.51 24.77
CA THR A 144 -4.69 43.85 24.16
C THR A 144 -3.54 44.69 24.69
N THR A 145 -3.06 45.60 23.85
CA THR A 145 -1.99 46.56 24.18
C THR A 145 -2.31 47.92 23.57
N MET A 146 -1.91 48.99 24.24
CA MET A 146 -1.98 50.33 23.66
C MET A 146 -0.74 50.61 22.80
N THR A 147 -0.93 51.25 21.65
CA THR A 147 0.13 51.70 20.74
C THR A 147 -0.10 53.16 20.35
N PRO A 148 0.92 53.87 19.80
CA PRO A 148 0.74 55.25 19.34
C PRO A 148 -0.38 55.39 18.31
N ASP A 149 -0.70 54.30 17.61
CA ASP A 149 -1.70 54.24 16.55
C ASP A 149 -3.10 53.80 17.05
N GLY A 150 -3.21 53.35 18.32
CA GLY A 150 -4.45 52.91 18.96
C GLY A 150 -4.35 51.56 19.68
N LEU A 151 -5.50 51.08 20.17
CA LEU A 151 -5.63 49.77 20.83
C LEU A 151 -5.45 48.63 19.82
N MET A 152 -4.50 47.74 20.07
CA MET A 152 -4.30 46.51 19.31
C MET A 152 -4.78 45.30 20.08
N VAL A 153 -5.33 44.32 19.35
CA VAL A 153 -5.83 43.04 19.88
C VAL A 153 -5.07 41.92 19.20
N PHE A 154 -4.54 41.01 20.00
CA PHE A 154 -3.80 39.84 19.55
C PHE A 154 -4.45 38.55 20.04
N SER A 155 -4.24 37.48 19.29
CA SER A 155 -4.65 36.12 19.65
C SER A 155 -3.46 35.17 19.54
N PHE A 156 -3.65 33.91 19.92
CA PHE A 156 -2.61 32.90 19.84
C PHE A 156 -2.91 31.84 18.77
N GLU A 157 -1.87 31.22 18.26
CA GLU A 157 -1.93 30.01 17.45
C GLU A 157 -1.17 28.86 18.08
N ASP A 158 -1.57 27.64 17.72
CA ASP A 158 -0.98 26.41 18.22
C ASP A 158 0.32 26.04 17.48
N LYS A 159 1.26 26.99 17.38
CA LYS A 159 2.56 26.83 16.72
C LYS A 159 3.63 27.62 17.43
N VAL A 160 4.89 27.16 17.33
CA VAL A 160 6.03 27.93 17.81
C VAL A 160 6.39 29.00 16.78
N GLU A 161 6.64 30.22 17.25
CA GLU A 161 6.97 31.37 16.44
C GLU A 161 8.27 31.16 15.64
N GLU A 162 8.30 31.66 14.40
CA GLU A 162 9.56 31.92 13.72
C GLU A 162 10.26 33.11 14.38
N ILE A 163 11.56 33.02 14.59
CA ILE A 163 12.35 34.09 15.19
C ILE A 163 13.45 34.56 14.24
N GLU A 164 13.58 35.87 14.09
CA GLU A 164 14.70 36.44 13.34
C GLU A 164 16.03 36.13 14.05
N PRO A 165 17.10 35.81 13.30
CA PRO A 165 18.41 35.50 13.85
C PRO A 165 18.93 36.53 14.85
N ASP A 166 18.85 37.83 14.54
CA ASP A 166 19.32 38.90 15.42
C ASP A 166 18.58 38.92 16.75
N LEU A 167 17.26 38.76 16.69
CA LEU A 167 16.42 38.66 17.88
C LEU A 167 16.77 37.38 18.66
N PHE A 168 16.96 36.24 18.00
CA PHE A 168 17.40 35.01 18.66
C PHE A 168 18.71 35.21 19.41
N VAL A 169 19.73 35.80 18.77
CA VAL A 169 21.07 36.01 19.36
C VAL A 169 20.97 36.86 20.63
N GLU A 170 20.25 37.97 20.55
CA GLU A 170 20.07 38.85 21.70
C GLU A 170 19.39 38.14 22.87
N LEU A 171 18.38 37.34 22.59
CA LEU A 171 17.65 36.60 23.62
C LEU A 171 18.48 35.48 24.22
N ALA A 172 19.11 34.70 23.36
CA ALA A 172 19.87 33.53 23.75
C ALA A 172 21.05 33.87 24.66
N LYS A 173 21.66 35.06 24.49
CA LYS A 173 22.72 35.59 25.38
C LYS A 173 22.27 35.81 26.84
N ASN A 174 20.97 35.93 27.09
CA ASN A 174 20.40 36.15 28.41
C ASN A 174 19.84 34.87 29.05
N ILE A 175 20.04 33.71 28.41
CA ILE A 175 19.55 32.41 28.89
C ILE A 175 20.75 31.53 29.23
N GLU A 176 20.83 31.11 30.48
CA GLU A 176 21.84 30.16 30.94
C GLU A 176 21.46 28.73 30.50
N VAL A 177 22.36 28.09 29.77
CA VAL A 177 22.21 26.71 29.29
C VAL A 177 23.53 25.98 29.53
N GLU A 178 23.47 24.84 30.20
CA GLU A 178 24.62 23.96 30.44
C GLU A 178 25.01 23.18 29.16
N SER A 179 25.46 23.90 28.12
CA SER A 179 25.92 23.32 26.85
C SER A 179 26.87 24.26 26.10
N ASP A 180 28.06 23.79 25.76
CA ASP A 180 29.01 24.54 24.91
C ASP A 180 28.44 24.77 23.49
N ALA A 181 27.54 23.89 23.04
CA ALA A 181 26.89 24.03 21.74
C ALA A 181 25.89 25.20 21.73
N TRP A 182 25.37 25.62 22.89
CA TRP A 182 24.53 26.82 23.00
C TRP A 182 25.31 28.08 22.61
N ALA A 183 26.48 28.28 23.21
CA ALA A 183 27.36 29.41 22.88
C ALA A 183 27.80 29.36 21.40
N GLN A 184 28.13 28.17 20.88
CA GLN A 184 28.47 27.99 19.47
C GLN A 184 27.31 28.36 18.53
N LEU A 185 26.07 28.03 18.90
CA LEU A 185 24.89 28.35 18.10
C LEU A 185 24.64 29.86 18.04
N ILE A 186 24.80 30.55 19.18
CA ILE A 186 24.68 32.01 19.26
C ILE A 186 25.75 32.65 18.36
N ASP A 187 27.01 32.30 18.55
CA ASP A 187 28.14 32.83 17.77
C ASP A 187 28.00 32.55 16.27
N PHE A 188 27.52 31.37 15.90
CA PHE A 188 27.32 31.00 14.50
C PHE A 188 26.19 31.83 13.89
N THR A 189 25.07 31.95 14.60
CA THR A 189 23.92 32.73 14.14
C THR A 189 24.31 34.20 13.96
N GLU A 190 25.02 34.77 14.93
CA GLU A 190 25.56 36.14 14.92
C GLU A 190 26.68 36.35 13.89
N LYS A 191 27.10 35.36 13.12
CA LYS A 191 28.11 35.56 12.05
C LYS A 191 27.56 35.29 10.65
N ASN A 192 26.49 34.51 10.54
CA ASN A 192 26.09 33.91 9.25
C ASN A 192 24.68 34.27 8.80
N PHE A 193 23.85 34.92 9.63
CA PHE A 193 22.44 35.17 9.29
C PHE A 193 22.02 36.64 9.51
N HIS A 194 22.74 37.58 8.91
CA HIS A 194 22.50 39.04 9.06
C HIS A 194 21.73 39.65 7.90
N THR A 195 21.72 38.99 6.75
CA THR A 195 21.09 39.53 5.54
C THR A 195 19.86 38.74 5.17
N ARG A 196 18.95 39.40 4.45
CA ARG A 196 17.77 38.74 3.87
C ARG A 196 18.16 37.66 2.86
N GLU A 197 19.31 37.81 2.20
CA GLU A 197 19.85 36.83 1.24
C GLU A 197 20.26 35.54 1.95
N ASP A 198 20.95 35.64 3.10
CA ASP A 198 21.34 34.48 3.91
C ASP A 198 20.10 33.65 4.35
N LEU A 199 19.04 34.35 4.74
CA LEU A 199 17.76 33.76 5.14
C LEU A 199 16.99 33.16 3.96
N ASN A 200 17.04 33.77 2.78
CA ASN A 200 16.42 33.21 1.57
C ASN A 200 17.09 31.88 1.16
N SER A 201 18.40 31.76 1.39
CA SER A 201 19.14 30.50 1.18
C SER A 201 18.91 29.47 2.29
N ASN A 202 18.41 29.89 3.45
CA ASN A 202 18.18 29.02 4.61
C ASN A 202 16.81 29.28 5.27
N PRO A 203 15.70 29.08 4.54
CA PRO A 203 14.38 29.55 4.99
C PRO A 203 13.86 28.83 6.23
N GLN A 204 14.43 27.68 6.60
CA GLN A 204 14.03 26.92 7.80
C GLN A 204 14.68 27.45 9.09
N VAL A 205 15.76 28.23 8.99
CA VAL A 205 16.55 28.67 10.16
C VAL A 205 15.70 29.44 11.18
N PRO A 206 14.86 30.42 10.80
CA PRO A 206 14.03 31.14 11.77
C PRO A 206 13.10 30.23 12.59
N GLN A 207 12.49 29.24 11.94
CA GLN A 207 11.62 28.28 12.63
C GLN A 207 12.41 27.33 13.53
N ILE A 208 13.60 26.89 13.10
CA ILE A 208 14.49 26.04 13.90
C ILE A 208 14.94 26.79 15.15
N LEU A 209 15.40 28.03 15.03
CA LEU A 209 15.81 28.87 16.15
C LEU A 209 14.66 29.08 17.15
N GLY A 210 13.44 29.29 16.65
CA GLY A 210 12.25 29.45 17.50
C GLY A 210 11.96 28.20 18.33
N LEU A 211 12.00 27.02 17.69
CA LEU A 211 11.81 25.74 18.39
C LEU A 211 12.93 25.42 19.39
N ILE A 212 14.18 25.75 19.07
CA ILE A 212 15.30 25.63 20.00
C ILE A 212 15.05 26.53 21.22
N LEU A 213 14.73 27.80 21.00
CA LEU A 213 14.46 28.76 22.06
C LEU A 213 13.30 28.29 22.95
N TYR A 214 12.21 27.79 22.34
CA TYR A 214 11.07 27.21 23.05
C TYR A 214 11.48 26.02 23.92
N ALA A 215 12.28 25.08 23.40
CA ALA A 215 12.78 23.92 24.14
C ALA A 215 13.70 24.28 25.31
N THR A 216 14.48 25.36 25.14
CA THR A 216 15.40 25.86 26.15
C THR A 216 14.65 26.53 27.29
N ILE A 217 13.70 27.42 26.97
CA ILE A 217 12.93 28.19 27.93
C ILE A 217 11.92 27.31 28.70
N PHE A 218 11.30 26.34 28.01
CA PHE A 218 10.29 25.45 28.59
C PHE A 218 10.72 23.98 28.50
N PRO A 219 11.52 23.50 29.47
CA PRO A 219 12.01 22.13 29.48
C PRO A 219 10.92 21.06 29.37
N GLU A 220 9.72 21.33 29.92
CA GLU A 220 8.54 20.47 29.85
C GLU A 220 8.03 20.25 28.42
N HIS A 221 8.34 21.16 27.49
CA HIS A 221 7.92 21.10 26.08
C HIS A 221 9.03 20.64 25.13
N ARG A 222 10.19 20.20 25.65
CA ARG A 222 11.32 19.71 24.82
C ARG A 222 10.95 18.61 23.84
N ASN A 223 10.05 17.70 24.22
CA ASN A 223 9.59 16.62 23.35
C ASN A 223 8.79 17.13 22.15
N GLU A 224 7.93 18.11 22.40
CA GLU A 224 7.15 18.75 21.36
C GLU A 224 8.06 19.49 20.37
N ALA A 225 9.00 20.28 20.90
CA ALA A 225 9.99 20.99 20.11
C ALA A 225 10.84 20.05 19.26
N PHE A 226 11.33 18.95 19.84
CA PHE A 226 12.14 17.95 19.15
C PHE A 226 11.43 17.37 17.92
N ASN A 227 10.13 17.07 18.04
CA ASN A 227 9.32 16.55 16.94
C ASN A 227 9.14 17.57 15.81
N GLY A 228 9.07 18.87 16.13
CA GLY A 228 9.06 19.95 15.15
C GLY A 228 10.42 20.20 14.51
N LEU A 229 11.50 20.05 15.28
CA LEU A 229 12.88 20.34 14.86
C LEU A 229 13.41 19.32 13.85
N CYS A 230 13.23 18.02 14.09
CA CYS A 230 13.86 17.00 13.27
C CYS A 230 13.49 17.12 11.77
N PRO A 231 12.20 17.25 11.37
CA PRO A 231 11.83 17.45 9.98
C PRO A 231 12.40 18.72 9.34
N LEU A 232 12.59 19.80 10.12
CA LEU A 232 13.15 21.05 9.62
C LEU A 232 14.66 20.95 9.42
N LEU A 233 15.36 20.29 10.34
CA LEU A 233 16.80 20.00 10.19
C LEU A 233 17.07 19.18 8.93
N LEU A 234 16.23 18.17 8.64
CA LEU A 234 16.36 17.38 7.39
C LEU A 234 16.26 18.24 6.11
N LYS A 235 15.61 19.40 6.18
CA LYS A 235 15.44 20.33 5.05
C LYS A 235 16.50 21.45 5.03
N SER A 236 17.26 21.61 6.10
CA SER A 236 18.31 22.63 6.18
C SER A 236 19.56 22.16 5.44
N GLU A 237 20.07 23.01 4.54
CA GLU A 237 21.25 22.70 3.72
C GLU A 237 22.57 23.17 4.34
N ASN A 238 22.55 23.82 5.52
CA ASN A 238 23.74 24.35 6.16
C ASN A 238 24.39 23.31 7.12
N PRO A 239 25.49 22.66 6.73
CA PRO A 239 26.06 21.54 7.50
C PRO A 239 26.62 21.98 8.86
N ASN A 240 27.17 23.20 8.96
CA ASN A 240 27.74 23.71 10.20
C ASN A 240 26.64 24.03 11.22
N PHE A 241 25.59 24.73 10.77
CA PHE A 241 24.40 25.00 11.58
C PHE A 241 23.75 23.71 12.09
N ASN A 242 23.58 22.74 11.20
CA ASN A 242 23.01 21.43 11.50
C ASN A 242 23.85 20.66 12.53
N SER A 243 25.17 20.67 12.38
CA SER A 243 26.09 20.02 13.31
C SER A 243 26.03 20.65 14.70
N ILE A 244 26.07 21.99 14.80
CA ILE A 244 25.96 22.72 16.08
C ILE A 244 24.61 22.44 16.73
N THR A 245 23.52 22.56 15.97
CA THR A 245 22.17 22.29 16.46
C THR A 245 22.04 20.87 16.98
N THR A 246 22.57 19.89 16.26
CA THR A 246 22.52 18.48 16.68
C THR A 246 23.28 18.23 17.98
N LYS A 247 24.44 18.87 18.18
CA LYS A 247 25.16 18.81 19.45
C LYS A 247 24.33 19.41 20.58
N LEU A 248 23.75 20.59 20.37
CA LEU A 248 22.88 21.23 21.36
C LEU A 248 21.69 20.33 21.73
N LEU A 249 21.03 19.72 20.74
CA LEU A 249 19.91 18.81 21.01
C LEU A 249 20.32 17.59 21.82
N LYS A 250 21.53 17.06 21.65
CA LYS A 250 22.07 15.98 22.48
C LYS A 250 22.23 16.39 23.95
N ASP A 251 22.60 17.66 24.17
CA ASP A 251 22.82 18.20 25.51
C ASP A 251 21.49 18.53 26.22
N ILE A 252 20.50 19.08 25.50
CA ILE A 252 19.26 19.58 26.13
C ILE A 252 18.09 18.60 26.09
N ILE A 253 18.03 17.65 25.15
CA ILE A 253 16.90 16.71 25.03
C ILE A 253 17.17 15.45 25.84
N PRO A 254 16.37 15.14 26.88
CA PRO A 254 16.50 13.88 27.62
C PRO A 254 16.30 12.69 26.68
N ASP A 255 17.08 11.63 26.85
CA ASP A 255 17.01 10.42 26.02
C ASP A 255 17.08 10.71 24.50
N TYR A 256 17.85 11.74 24.10
CA TYR A 256 17.98 12.20 22.72
C TYR A 256 18.16 11.03 21.75
N GLU A 257 19.06 10.10 22.08
CA GLU A 257 19.41 8.99 21.21
C GLU A 257 18.20 8.10 20.89
N ALA A 258 17.44 7.69 21.93
CA ALA A 258 16.26 6.86 21.76
C ALA A 258 15.18 7.59 20.94
N LYS A 259 15.00 8.89 21.18
CA LYS A 259 14.04 9.72 20.44
C LYS A 259 14.43 9.92 18.99
N ALA A 260 15.71 10.16 18.71
CA ALA A 260 16.23 10.30 17.36
C ALA A 260 16.16 8.97 16.57
N MET A 261 16.38 7.83 17.23
CA MET A 261 16.16 6.50 16.63
C MET A 261 14.68 6.30 16.30
N ALA A 262 13.79 6.59 17.25
CA ALA A 262 12.34 6.50 17.02
C ALA A 262 11.87 7.40 15.86
N PHE A 263 12.44 8.61 15.76
CA PHE A 263 12.19 9.51 14.64
C PHE A 263 12.65 8.90 13.30
N LEU A 264 13.88 8.35 13.23
CA LEU A 264 14.38 7.69 12.02
C LEU A 264 13.46 6.55 11.56
N HIS A 265 12.98 5.72 12.50
CA HIS A 265 12.03 4.66 12.17
C HIS A 265 10.68 5.20 11.69
N LYS A 266 10.16 6.26 12.32
CA LYS A 266 8.86 6.84 11.96
C LYS A 266 8.90 7.58 10.62
N ASN A 267 10.01 8.26 10.33
CA ASN A 267 10.16 9.09 9.13
C ASN A 267 10.36 8.26 7.85
N ASN A 268 10.80 7.00 7.99
CA ASN A 268 11.07 6.13 6.86
C ASN A 268 10.00 5.03 6.77
N ASN A 269 9.29 4.98 5.65
CA ASN A 269 8.27 3.95 5.42
C ASN A 269 8.95 2.62 5.00
N PRO A 270 8.67 1.48 5.66
CA PRO A 270 9.32 0.20 5.34
C PRO A 270 9.19 -0.24 3.86
N MET A 271 8.13 0.16 3.17
CA MET A 271 7.89 -0.18 1.76
C MET A 271 8.50 0.82 0.77
N ARG A 272 8.92 2.01 1.21
CA ARG A 272 9.34 3.11 0.31
C ARG A 272 10.66 3.78 0.71
N TYR A 273 11.33 3.32 1.76
CA TYR A 273 12.56 3.94 2.22
C TYR A 273 13.70 3.79 1.23
N ASN A 274 14.68 4.68 1.33
CA ASN A 274 15.97 4.59 0.66
C ASN A 274 17.08 4.55 1.72
N GLU A 275 17.97 3.57 1.64
CA GLU A 275 19.08 3.39 2.59
C GLU A 275 20.04 4.59 2.61
N ASN A 276 20.22 5.28 1.48
CA ASN A 276 21.02 6.49 1.41
C ASN A 276 20.37 7.63 2.19
N ASP A 277 19.04 7.73 2.16
CA ASP A 277 18.32 8.75 2.91
C ASP A 277 18.39 8.46 4.41
N ILE A 278 18.25 7.19 4.83
CA ILE A 278 18.48 6.78 6.22
C ILE A 278 19.91 7.14 6.66
N SER A 279 20.90 6.95 5.79
CA SER A 279 22.30 7.29 6.11
C SER A 279 22.49 8.79 6.31
N LYS A 280 21.93 9.61 5.42
CA LYS A 280 22.00 11.08 5.50
C LYS A 280 21.28 11.59 6.74
N GLN A 281 20.06 11.11 7.00
CA GLN A 281 19.29 11.47 8.19
C GLN A 281 20.03 11.04 9.47
N GLY A 282 20.59 9.84 9.49
CA GLY A 282 21.33 9.31 10.63
C GLY A 282 22.60 10.12 10.94
N ALA A 283 23.38 10.44 9.90
CA ALA A 283 24.57 11.29 10.05
C ALA A 283 24.20 12.70 10.54
N LEU A 284 23.12 13.27 10.00
CA LEU A 284 22.60 14.57 10.41
C LEU A 284 22.18 14.59 11.89
N LEU A 285 21.54 13.52 12.38
CA LEU A 285 21.18 13.34 13.79
C LEU A 285 22.37 12.90 14.66
N GLY A 286 23.57 12.85 14.09
CA GLY A 286 24.80 12.55 14.80
C GLY A 286 24.93 11.10 15.27
N PHE A 287 24.33 10.15 14.56
CA PHE A 287 24.53 8.72 14.81
C PHE A 287 25.84 8.21 14.21
N SER A 288 26.42 7.19 14.85
CA SER A 288 27.55 6.46 14.28
C SER A 288 27.08 5.58 13.11
N ARG A 289 28.03 5.16 12.26
CA ARG A 289 27.74 4.30 11.12
C ARG A 289 27.11 2.98 11.57
N GLU A 290 27.56 2.42 12.68
CA GLU A 290 27.04 1.16 13.23
C GLU A 290 25.56 1.29 13.60
N LYS A 291 25.16 2.38 14.27
CA LYS A 291 23.75 2.61 14.64
C LYS A 291 22.86 2.81 13.43
N VAL A 292 23.36 3.51 12.40
CA VAL A 292 22.65 3.65 11.13
C VAL A 292 22.46 2.31 10.43
N GLU A 293 23.45 1.41 10.45
CA GLU A 293 23.31 0.07 9.89
C GLU A 293 22.30 -0.79 10.65
N VAL A 294 22.21 -0.65 11.98
CA VAL A 294 21.14 -1.29 12.76
C VAL A 294 19.76 -0.86 12.26
N VAL A 295 19.52 0.45 12.08
CA VAL A 295 18.24 0.96 11.55
C VAL A 295 17.96 0.40 10.16
N LYS A 296 18.95 0.35 9.27
CA LYS A 296 18.77 -0.21 7.92
C LYS A 296 18.38 -1.69 7.96
N ASN A 297 19.05 -2.48 8.78
CA ASN A 297 18.75 -3.91 8.94
C ASN A 297 17.33 -4.11 9.47
N GLU A 298 16.93 -3.37 10.51
CA GLU A 298 15.56 -3.40 11.00
C GLU A 298 14.53 -2.99 9.93
N MET A 299 14.85 -2.01 9.07
CA MET A 299 13.96 -1.63 7.98
C MET A 299 13.83 -2.71 6.91
N ARG A 300 14.91 -3.43 6.60
CA ARG A 300 14.85 -4.59 5.69
C ARG A 300 13.98 -5.70 6.28
N GLU A 301 14.12 -5.98 7.57
CA GLU A 301 13.31 -6.99 8.26
C GLU A 301 11.83 -6.60 8.28
N ARG A 302 11.52 -5.33 8.64
CA ARG A 302 10.13 -4.82 8.62
C ARG A 302 9.53 -4.87 7.23
N LYS A 303 10.30 -4.52 6.18
CA LYS A 303 9.86 -4.64 4.79
C LYS A 303 9.54 -6.08 4.43
N SER A 304 10.43 -7.01 4.73
CA SER A 304 10.23 -8.44 4.47
C SER A 304 8.98 -8.98 5.19
N LEU A 305 8.77 -8.59 6.45
CA LEU A 305 7.59 -8.98 7.21
C LEU A 305 6.29 -8.39 6.64
N GLU A 306 6.32 -7.13 6.21
CA GLU A 306 5.15 -6.47 5.63
C GLU A 306 4.84 -7.04 4.23
N GLU A 307 5.85 -7.40 3.43
CA GLU A 307 5.68 -8.15 2.18
C GLU A 307 5.07 -9.53 2.44
N GLN A 308 5.55 -10.25 3.46
CA GLN A 308 5.00 -11.55 3.86
C GLN A 308 3.53 -11.44 4.30
N ASN A 309 3.19 -10.42 5.10
CA ASN A 309 1.83 -10.16 5.54
C ASN A 309 0.92 -9.78 4.37
N ASN A 310 1.39 -8.95 3.45
CA ASN A 310 0.66 -8.60 2.23
C ASN A 310 0.41 -9.83 1.36
N ASN A 311 1.42 -10.66 1.14
CA ASN A 311 1.29 -11.91 0.40
C ASN A 311 0.30 -12.88 1.06
N ARG A 312 0.34 -13.00 2.40
CA ARG A 312 -0.60 -13.82 3.16
C ARG A 312 -2.04 -13.30 3.05
N SER A 313 -2.23 -11.99 3.13
CA SER A 313 -3.55 -11.36 2.98
C SER A 313 -4.12 -11.61 1.58
N GLN A 314 -3.29 -11.41 0.55
CA GLN A 314 -3.67 -11.66 -0.85
C GLN A 314 -3.96 -13.14 -1.11
N ALA A 315 -3.18 -14.03 -0.51
CA ALA A 315 -3.43 -15.47 -0.52
C ALA A 315 -4.84 -15.82 0.02
N ILE A 316 -5.23 -15.26 1.17
CA ILE A 316 -6.54 -15.52 1.77
C ILE A 316 -7.68 -15.03 0.87
N GLU A 317 -7.56 -13.81 0.34
CA GLU A 317 -8.58 -13.23 -0.55
C GLU A 317 -8.66 -13.98 -1.88
N LEU A 318 -7.52 -14.33 -2.48
CA LEU A 318 -7.48 -15.09 -3.74
C LEU A 318 -8.12 -16.47 -3.56
N ARG A 319 -7.82 -17.17 -2.45
CA ARG A 319 -8.48 -18.44 -2.12
C ARG A 319 -9.99 -18.28 -2.05
N LYS A 320 -10.47 -17.24 -1.36
CA LYS A 320 -11.90 -16.98 -1.19
C LYS A 320 -12.59 -16.72 -2.54
N THR A 321 -11.99 -15.90 -3.40
CA THR A 321 -12.50 -15.63 -4.76
C THR A 321 -12.53 -16.89 -5.61
N LEU A 322 -11.45 -17.67 -5.62
CA LEU A 322 -11.37 -18.89 -6.43
C LEU A 322 -12.34 -19.98 -5.94
N ILE A 323 -12.43 -20.21 -4.63
CA ILE A 323 -13.41 -21.15 -4.06
C ILE A 323 -14.83 -20.68 -4.34
N GLY A 324 -15.11 -19.38 -4.20
CA GLY A 324 -16.42 -18.81 -4.55
C GLY A 324 -16.78 -19.05 -6.01
N ALA A 325 -15.82 -18.89 -6.93
CA ALA A 325 -16.02 -19.19 -8.34
C ALA A 325 -16.26 -20.69 -8.62
N VAL A 326 -15.54 -21.57 -7.93
CA VAL A 326 -15.77 -23.02 -7.99
C VAL A 326 -17.18 -23.37 -7.49
N ASP A 327 -17.60 -22.79 -6.36
CA ASP A 327 -18.91 -23.04 -5.76
C ASP A 327 -20.06 -22.52 -6.63
N GLU A 328 -19.88 -21.36 -7.27
CA GLU A 328 -20.87 -20.84 -8.21
C GLU A 328 -20.96 -21.69 -9.48
N TYR A 329 -19.83 -22.20 -9.99
CA TYR A 329 -19.83 -23.19 -11.07
C TYR A 329 -20.59 -24.46 -10.65
N LEU A 330 -20.35 -25.00 -9.46
CA LEU A 330 -21.05 -26.17 -8.94
C LEU A 330 -22.56 -25.92 -8.76
N ARG A 331 -22.97 -24.74 -8.28
CA ARG A 331 -24.39 -24.35 -8.17
C ARG A 331 -25.06 -24.21 -9.53
N TRP A 332 -24.39 -23.58 -10.50
CA TRP A 332 -24.91 -23.45 -11.85
C TRP A 332 -25.22 -24.81 -12.47
N ARG A 333 -24.34 -25.80 -12.26
CA ARG A 333 -24.57 -27.18 -12.72
C ARG A 333 -25.80 -27.83 -12.09
N ASN A 334 -26.12 -27.48 -10.85
CA ASN A 334 -27.30 -27.98 -10.14
C ASN A 334 -28.57 -27.16 -10.41
N ASN A 335 -28.53 -26.15 -11.30
CA ASN A 335 -29.61 -25.16 -11.51
C ASN A 335 -29.92 -24.31 -10.25
N GLU A 336 -28.94 -24.13 -9.37
CA GLU A 336 -29.05 -23.37 -8.12
C GLU A 336 -28.27 -22.04 -8.17
N SER A 337 -27.70 -21.69 -9.32
CA SER A 337 -26.95 -20.44 -9.50
C SER A 337 -27.87 -19.23 -9.38
N LYS A 338 -27.34 -18.18 -8.75
CA LYS A 338 -28.05 -16.90 -8.54
C LYS A 338 -27.63 -15.82 -9.54
N GLU A 339 -26.63 -16.08 -10.36
CA GLU A 339 -26.11 -15.10 -11.31
C GLU A 339 -26.96 -15.03 -12.59
N THR A 340 -27.46 -13.83 -12.89
CA THR A 340 -28.30 -13.53 -14.06
C THR A 340 -27.55 -13.62 -15.40
N ASP A 341 -26.23 -13.59 -15.35
CA ASP A 341 -25.34 -13.53 -16.52
C ASP A 341 -25.13 -14.90 -17.18
N TYR A 342 -25.58 -15.98 -16.51
CA TYR A 342 -25.51 -17.34 -17.01
C TYR A 342 -26.89 -17.83 -17.46
N LYS A 343 -27.28 -17.53 -18.71
CA LYS A 343 -28.46 -18.16 -19.33
C LYS A 343 -28.24 -19.67 -19.48
N LYS A 344 -29.30 -20.48 -19.27
CA LYS A 344 -29.28 -21.93 -19.54
C LYS A 344 -28.86 -22.18 -21.00
N SER A 345 -27.80 -22.97 -21.20
CA SER A 345 -27.35 -23.42 -22.53
C SER A 345 -28.18 -24.64 -22.99
N SER A 346 -28.61 -24.64 -24.25
CA SER A 346 -29.51 -25.63 -24.87
C SER A 346 -28.81 -26.63 -25.81
N GLY A 347 -27.49 -26.84 -25.70
CA GLY A 347 -26.72 -27.74 -26.57
C GLY A 347 -26.35 -29.09 -25.93
N ALA A 348 -26.46 -30.20 -26.68
CA ALA A 348 -26.19 -31.57 -26.21
C ALA A 348 -24.74 -31.82 -25.73
N PHE A 349 -23.76 -31.11 -26.29
CA PHE A 349 -22.35 -31.17 -25.84
C PHE A 349 -22.10 -30.41 -24.52
N THR A 350 -22.87 -29.35 -24.26
CA THR A 350 -22.87 -28.66 -22.95
C THR A 350 -23.52 -29.54 -21.88
N TRP A 351 -24.50 -30.37 -22.24
CA TRP A 351 -25.12 -31.30 -21.31
C TRP A 351 -24.11 -32.37 -20.82
N LEU A 352 -23.38 -33.02 -21.72
CA LEU A 352 -22.49 -34.13 -21.39
C LEU A 352 -21.22 -33.74 -20.60
N ARG A 353 -20.76 -32.49 -20.69
CA ARG A 353 -19.55 -32.03 -19.99
C ARG A 353 -19.81 -31.45 -18.61
N HIS A 354 -21.03 -30.95 -18.41
CA HIS A 354 -21.40 -30.22 -17.21
C HIS A 354 -22.35 -31.02 -16.31
N TYR A 355 -23.10 -31.99 -16.83
CA TYR A 355 -23.98 -32.84 -16.02
C TYR A 355 -23.38 -34.23 -15.71
N THR A 356 -22.13 -34.48 -16.10
CA THR A 356 -21.37 -35.69 -15.74
C THR A 356 -20.42 -35.47 -14.56
N ASP A 357 -19.98 -36.56 -13.93
CA ASP A 357 -19.09 -36.49 -12.75
C ASP A 357 -17.71 -35.92 -13.06
N PHE A 358 -17.27 -35.90 -14.32
CA PHE A 358 -15.99 -35.33 -14.71
C PHE A 358 -15.84 -33.85 -14.29
N GLY A 359 -16.81 -33.00 -14.65
CA GLY A 359 -16.80 -31.58 -14.25
C GLY A 359 -16.93 -31.38 -12.75
N LYS A 360 -17.58 -32.32 -12.05
CA LYS A 360 -17.75 -32.32 -10.58
C LYS A 360 -16.46 -32.64 -9.87
N ASN A 361 -15.80 -33.72 -10.27
CA ASN A 361 -14.56 -34.18 -9.68
C ASN A 361 -13.46 -33.16 -9.92
N ARG A 362 -13.32 -32.65 -11.15
CA ARG A 362 -12.36 -31.58 -11.46
C ARG A 362 -12.54 -30.32 -10.61
N ALA A 363 -13.78 -29.88 -10.40
CA ALA A 363 -14.07 -28.72 -9.55
C ALA A 363 -13.78 -29.00 -8.07
N ASN A 364 -14.17 -30.18 -7.58
CA ASN A 364 -13.91 -30.60 -6.20
C ASN A 364 -12.41 -30.78 -5.92
N ASP A 365 -11.66 -31.35 -6.86
CA ASP A 365 -10.21 -31.54 -6.76
C ASP A 365 -9.51 -30.18 -6.70
N LEU A 366 -9.86 -29.25 -7.60
CA LEU A 366 -9.34 -27.88 -7.54
C LEU A 366 -9.68 -27.20 -6.21
N LYS A 367 -10.93 -27.33 -5.74
CA LYS A 367 -11.35 -26.78 -4.43
C LYS A 367 -10.54 -27.37 -3.28
N ASN A 368 -10.29 -28.68 -3.31
CA ASN A 368 -9.49 -29.36 -2.30
C ASN A 368 -8.04 -28.90 -2.30
N ASP A 369 -7.44 -28.75 -3.49
CA ASP A 369 -6.07 -28.27 -3.63
C ASP A 369 -5.93 -26.81 -3.17
N LEU A 370 -6.87 -25.94 -3.55
CA LEU A 370 -6.91 -24.55 -3.10
C LEU A 370 -7.09 -24.41 -1.57
N ASN A 371 -7.85 -25.31 -0.94
CA ASN A 371 -8.00 -25.37 0.51
C ASN A 371 -6.73 -25.82 1.24
N LYS A 372 -5.91 -26.67 0.60
CA LYS A 372 -4.64 -27.16 1.16
C LYS A 372 -3.48 -26.16 0.99
N ALA A 373 -3.55 -25.27 0.01
CA ALA A 373 -2.51 -24.28 -0.25
C ALA A 373 -2.35 -23.30 0.92
N GLN A 374 -1.14 -23.14 1.46
CA GLN A 374 -0.91 -22.31 2.66
C GLN A 374 -0.43 -20.89 2.35
N ASP A 375 0.16 -20.69 1.17
CA ASP A 375 0.76 -19.44 0.74
C ASP A 375 0.34 -19.07 -0.70
N LEU A 376 0.68 -17.84 -1.09
CA LEU A 376 0.30 -17.28 -2.39
C LEU A 376 0.97 -18.02 -3.56
N ASN A 377 2.23 -18.44 -3.43
CA ASN A 377 2.96 -19.12 -4.51
C ASN A 377 2.35 -20.48 -4.79
N THR A 378 2.02 -21.25 -3.76
CA THR A 378 1.33 -22.54 -3.89
C THR A 378 -0.04 -22.37 -4.57
N MET A 379 -0.78 -21.31 -4.25
CA MET A 379 -2.05 -21.01 -4.94
C MET A 379 -1.87 -20.66 -6.41
N LEU A 380 -0.87 -19.83 -6.73
CA LEU A 380 -0.54 -19.49 -8.11
C LEU A 380 -0.10 -20.72 -8.91
N ASP A 381 0.68 -21.61 -8.32
CA ASP A 381 1.10 -22.87 -8.95
C ASP A 381 -0.09 -23.81 -9.22
N ILE A 382 -1.00 -23.99 -8.25
CA ILE A 382 -2.23 -24.77 -8.45
C ILE A 382 -3.06 -24.19 -9.60
N LEU A 383 -3.22 -22.85 -9.62
CA LEU A 383 -3.98 -22.16 -10.66
C LEU A 383 -3.31 -22.31 -12.04
N GLN A 384 -1.99 -22.14 -12.12
CA GLN A 384 -1.22 -22.34 -13.34
C GLN A 384 -1.36 -23.76 -13.87
N LYS A 385 -1.20 -24.78 -13.00
CA LYS A 385 -1.38 -26.19 -13.35
C LYS A 385 -2.80 -26.48 -13.83
N HIS A 386 -3.81 -25.88 -13.20
CA HIS A 386 -5.20 -26.03 -13.60
C HIS A 386 -5.43 -25.56 -15.04
N PHE A 387 -5.00 -24.33 -15.35
CA PHE A 387 -5.15 -23.76 -16.69
C PHE A 387 -4.24 -24.41 -17.73
N ALA A 388 -3.05 -24.87 -17.37
CA ALA A 388 -2.14 -25.52 -18.32
C ALA A 388 -2.62 -26.92 -18.75
N ASN A 389 -3.19 -27.69 -17.82
CA ASN A 389 -3.53 -29.09 -18.07
C ASN A 389 -4.97 -29.27 -18.58
N ASN A 390 -5.88 -28.35 -18.26
CA ASN A 390 -7.32 -28.61 -18.39
C ASN A 390 -8.13 -27.48 -19.06
N SER A 391 -7.48 -26.41 -19.56
CA SER A 391 -8.19 -25.22 -20.06
C SER A 391 -9.03 -25.51 -21.31
N ARG A 392 -10.34 -25.25 -21.23
CA ARG A 392 -11.24 -25.12 -22.39
C ARG A 392 -12.20 -23.96 -22.15
N LEU A 393 -11.90 -22.78 -22.69
CA LEU A 393 -12.51 -21.48 -22.34
C LEU A 393 -13.90 -21.20 -22.94
N HIS A 394 -14.72 -22.24 -23.05
CA HIS A 394 -16.10 -22.09 -23.53
C HIS A 394 -17.00 -21.47 -22.46
N ASN A 395 -18.16 -20.96 -22.90
CA ASN A 395 -19.21 -20.47 -22.00
C ASN A 395 -19.57 -21.55 -20.97
N HIS A 396 -19.65 -21.14 -19.69
CA HIS A 396 -19.98 -21.99 -18.54
C HIS A 396 -18.94 -23.06 -18.16
N SER A 397 -17.70 -23.00 -18.68
CA SER A 397 -16.58 -23.80 -18.16
C SER A 397 -16.11 -23.31 -16.78
N LEU A 398 -15.59 -24.22 -15.95
CA LEU A 398 -14.96 -23.88 -14.68
C LEU A 398 -13.89 -22.78 -14.85
N ASP A 399 -13.10 -22.89 -15.92
CA ASP A 399 -12.05 -21.92 -16.27
C ASP A 399 -12.62 -20.51 -16.51
N SER A 400 -13.79 -20.41 -17.16
CA SER A 400 -14.49 -19.15 -17.37
C SER A 400 -14.98 -18.53 -16.05
N TYR A 401 -15.46 -19.32 -15.09
CA TYR A 401 -15.85 -18.81 -13.76
C TYR A 401 -14.64 -18.27 -13.00
N LEU A 402 -13.52 -18.99 -13.02
CA LEU A 402 -12.27 -18.59 -12.35
C LEU A 402 -11.71 -17.30 -12.95
N LEU A 403 -11.58 -17.22 -14.28
CA LEU A 403 -11.04 -16.03 -14.97
C LEU A 403 -11.93 -14.80 -14.78
N ARG A 404 -13.26 -14.97 -14.84
CA ARG A 404 -14.19 -13.85 -14.59
C ARG A 404 -14.11 -13.36 -13.15
N ALA A 405 -14.06 -14.26 -12.17
CA ALA A 405 -13.97 -13.89 -10.77
C ALA A 405 -12.67 -13.12 -10.48
N ILE A 406 -11.53 -13.64 -10.99
CA ILE A 406 -10.23 -12.97 -10.90
C ILE A 406 -10.27 -11.61 -11.62
N TYR A 407 -10.77 -11.54 -12.86
CA TYR A 407 -10.87 -10.30 -13.61
C TYR A 407 -11.76 -9.25 -12.92
N LYS A 408 -12.94 -9.65 -12.43
CA LYS A 408 -13.89 -8.78 -11.74
C LYS A 408 -13.30 -8.23 -10.45
N ASP A 409 -12.75 -9.10 -9.59
CA ASP A 409 -12.15 -8.65 -8.34
C ASP A 409 -10.86 -7.82 -8.56
N SER A 410 -10.06 -8.13 -9.58
CA SER A 410 -8.90 -7.30 -9.98
C SER A 410 -9.31 -5.94 -10.55
N LYS A 411 -10.28 -5.89 -11.46
CA LYS A 411 -10.63 -4.67 -12.20
C LYS A 411 -11.57 -3.76 -11.41
N ASP A 412 -12.63 -4.31 -10.83
CA ASP A 412 -13.69 -3.52 -10.21
C ASP A 412 -13.36 -3.18 -8.75
N SER A 413 -12.59 -4.04 -8.07
CA SER A 413 -12.23 -3.84 -6.66
C SER A 413 -10.73 -3.68 -6.38
N ASN A 414 -9.89 -3.67 -7.42
CA ASN A 414 -8.43 -3.56 -7.32
C ASN A 414 -7.76 -4.62 -6.41
N LYS A 415 -8.48 -5.67 -6.00
CA LYS A 415 -8.07 -6.60 -4.93
C LYS A 415 -6.79 -7.37 -5.24
N PHE A 416 -6.58 -7.72 -6.51
CA PHE A 416 -5.44 -8.53 -6.93
C PHE A 416 -4.52 -7.80 -7.91
N ASN A 417 -4.55 -6.47 -8.01
CA ASN A 417 -3.70 -5.76 -8.99
C ASN A 417 -2.19 -5.93 -8.79
N SER A 418 -1.76 -6.27 -7.58
CA SER A 418 -0.38 -6.65 -7.26
C SER A 418 0.02 -8.01 -7.85
N ILE A 419 -0.95 -8.84 -8.19
CA ILE A 419 -0.77 -10.19 -8.73
C ILE A 419 -1.17 -10.25 -10.21
N PHE A 420 -2.33 -9.67 -10.53
CA PHE A 420 -2.97 -9.68 -11.84
C PHE A 420 -3.44 -8.25 -12.19
N ASN A 421 -2.61 -7.50 -12.91
CA ASN A 421 -2.93 -6.13 -13.32
C ASN A 421 -3.61 -6.11 -14.70
N PHE A 422 -4.94 -6.19 -14.71
CA PHE A 422 -5.74 -6.15 -15.94
C PHE A 422 -6.19 -4.74 -16.35
N LYS A 423 -5.66 -3.66 -15.76
CA LYS A 423 -6.12 -2.28 -16.04
C LYS A 423 -5.97 -1.87 -17.51
N HIS A 424 -5.01 -2.47 -18.20
CA HIS A 424 -4.76 -2.24 -19.62
C HIS A 424 -5.74 -3.01 -20.54
N LEU A 425 -6.53 -3.93 -19.99
CA LEU A 425 -7.47 -4.78 -20.74
C LEU A 425 -8.88 -4.17 -20.74
N THR A 426 -9.33 -3.68 -21.90
CA THR A 426 -10.71 -3.23 -22.09
C THR A 426 -11.53 -4.32 -22.78
N ILE A 427 -12.19 -5.16 -21.98
CA ILE A 427 -13.07 -6.22 -22.48
C ILE A 427 -14.51 -5.70 -22.49
N LYS A 428 -15.06 -5.49 -23.69
CA LYS A 428 -16.44 -4.99 -23.89
C LYS A 428 -17.50 -6.09 -23.83
N ASN A 429 -17.14 -7.30 -24.25
CA ASN A 429 -18.01 -8.49 -24.25
C ASN A 429 -17.21 -9.70 -23.80
N ASP A 430 -17.86 -10.63 -23.11
CA ASP A 430 -17.21 -11.86 -22.67
C ASP A 430 -17.29 -12.97 -23.73
N THR A 431 -16.21 -13.10 -24.51
CA THR A 431 -16.06 -14.07 -25.61
C THR A 431 -14.93 -15.06 -25.30
N ASP A 432 -14.95 -16.24 -25.91
CA ASP A 432 -13.90 -17.25 -25.75
C ASP A 432 -12.50 -16.68 -26.05
N ALA A 433 -12.37 -15.82 -27.07
CA ALA A 433 -11.11 -15.15 -27.41
C ALA A 433 -10.63 -14.16 -26.32
N ASN A 434 -11.54 -13.41 -25.71
CA ASN A 434 -11.19 -12.48 -24.63
C ASN A 434 -10.80 -13.23 -23.35
N ARG A 435 -11.41 -14.38 -23.07
CA ARG A 435 -11.00 -15.26 -21.97
C ARG A 435 -9.62 -15.86 -22.21
N GLU A 436 -9.32 -16.26 -23.45
CA GLU A 436 -8.02 -16.80 -23.82
C GLU A 436 -6.92 -15.77 -23.61
N TRP A 437 -7.17 -14.53 -24.03
CA TRP A 437 -6.26 -13.43 -23.77
C TRP A 437 -6.06 -13.17 -22.27
N LEU A 438 -7.15 -13.13 -21.47
CA LEU A 438 -7.04 -13.00 -20.01
C LEU A 438 -6.22 -14.12 -19.37
N ARG A 439 -6.39 -15.36 -19.83
CA ARG A 439 -5.67 -16.53 -19.33
C ARG A 439 -4.17 -16.38 -19.59
N GLU A 440 -3.77 -16.01 -20.80
CA GLU A 440 -2.36 -15.83 -21.15
C GLU A 440 -1.71 -14.69 -20.36
N GLU A 441 -2.36 -13.54 -20.25
CA GLU A 441 -1.88 -12.41 -19.43
C GLU A 441 -1.71 -12.81 -17.96
N MET A 442 -2.70 -13.52 -17.40
CA MET A 442 -2.64 -14.02 -16.03
C MET A 442 -1.49 -15.01 -15.82
N LEU A 443 -1.27 -15.95 -16.75
CA LEU A 443 -0.18 -16.91 -16.69
C LEU A 443 1.20 -16.24 -16.84
N GLU A 444 1.32 -15.22 -17.68
CA GLU A 444 2.56 -14.45 -17.83
C GLU A 444 2.89 -13.66 -16.56
N MET A 445 1.88 -13.00 -15.96
CA MET A 445 2.04 -12.28 -14.70
C MET A 445 2.40 -13.21 -13.54
N ALA A 446 1.75 -14.36 -13.44
CA ALA A 446 2.05 -15.35 -12.40
C ALA A 446 3.47 -15.95 -12.54
N LYS A 447 4.04 -16.02 -13.77
CA LYS A 447 5.45 -16.38 -13.98
C LYS A 447 6.42 -15.31 -13.48
N LYS A 448 6.09 -14.02 -13.67
CA LYS A 448 6.93 -12.89 -13.20
C LYS A 448 7.01 -12.81 -11.67
N ILE A 449 5.93 -13.19 -10.98
CA ILE A 449 5.88 -13.26 -9.51
C ILE A 449 6.70 -14.46 -8.98
N ASN A 450 6.86 -15.51 -9.78
CA ASN A 450 7.56 -16.74 -9.44
C ASN A 450 9.05 -16.75 -9.89
N MET A 451 9.70 -15.58 -10.02
CA MET A 451 11.12 -15.48 -10.39
C MET A 451 12.04 -15.95 -9.24
N ASN A 452 12.07 -17.27 -9.05
CA ASN A 452 13.27 -18.01 -8.65
C ASN A 452 13.32 -19.46 -9.21
N VAL A 453 12.50 -19.79 -10.21
CA VAL A 453 12.64 -21.07 -10.93
C VAL A 453 13.42 -20.82 -12.22
N THR A 454 14.72 -21.11 -12.18
CA THR A 454 15.58 -21.22 -13.36
C THR A 454 15.06 -22.37 -14.23
N LEU A 455 14.52 -22.06 -15.41
CA LEU A 455 14.31 -23.04 -16.48
C LEU A 455 15.42 -22.81 -17.50
N GLU A 456 16.31 -23.80 -17.65
CA GLU A 456 17.32 -23.85 -18.69
C GLU A 456 16.66 -23.66 -20.07
N ASN A 457 17.19 -22.71 -20.85
CA ASN A 457 16.78 -22.50 -22.24
C ASN A 457 17.22 -23.71 -23.09
N PRO A 458 16.33 -24.32 -23.90
CA PRO A 458 16.75 -25.32 -24.87
C PRO A 458 17.32 -24.62 -26.11
N THR A 459 18.64 -24.69 -26.25
CA THR A 459 19.33 -24.37 -27.50
C THR A 459 18.95 -25.41 -28.57
N VAL A 460 18.54 -24.92 -29.73
CA VAL A 460 18.18 -25.71 -30.92
C VAL A 460 19.44 -26.24 -31.61
N SER A 461 19.47 -27.53 -31.98
CA SER A 461 20.05 -27.97 -33.26
C SER A 461 19.41 -29.27 -33.79
N ARG A 462 19.11 -29.27 -35.09
CA ARG A 462 18.81 -30.43 -35.97
C ARG A 462 19.94 -31.49 -35.87
N GLN A 463 19.81 -32.78 -36.21
CA GLN A 463 19.18 -33.44 -37.37
C GLN A 463 19.03 -34.97 -37.13
N GLU A 464 18.25 -35.62 -38.00
CA GLU A 464 17.58 -36.94 -38.03
C GLU A 464 18.33 -38.27 -37.69
N SER A 465 17.60 -39.18 -37.04
CA SER A 465 17.36 -40.61 -37.43
C SER A 465 16.15 -41.14 -36.63
N PRO A 466 15.37 -42.15 -37.10
CA PRO A 466 14.14 -42.59 -36.44
C PRO A 466 14.48 -43.44 -35.22
N THR A 467 14.82 -42.78 -34.12
CA THR A 467 15.04 -43.45 -32.84
C THR A 467 13.66 -43.69 -32.21
N LEU A 468 13.39 -44.94 -31.83
CA LEU A 468 12.20 -45.31 -31.06
C LEU A 468 11.98 -44.29 -29.93
N PRO A 469 10.78 -43.69 -29.81
CA PRO A 469 10.54 -42.62 -28.87
C PRO A 469 10.88 -43.06 -27.43
N ASN A 470 11.65 -42.23 -26.71
CA ASN A 470 12.08 -42.51 -25.33
C ASN A 470 10.85 -42.87 -24.47
N LYS A 471 10.85 -44.07 -23.86
CA LYS A 471 9.74 -44.60 -23.05
C LYS A 471 9.30 -43.62 -21.95
N ALA A 472 10.24 -42.91 -21.34
CA ALA A 472 9.94 -41.88 -20.34
C ALA A 472 9.14 -40.70 -20.94
N LYS A 473 9.43 -40.29 -22.18
CA LYS A 473 8.72 -39.21 -22.88
C LYS A 473 7.30 -39.62 -23.25
N ILE A 474 7.10 -40.87 -23.66
CA ILE A 474 5.76 -41.46 -23.93
C ILE A 474 4.96 -41.52 -22.63
N ARG A 475 5.55 -42.06 -21.56
CA ARG A 475 4.91 -42.17 -20.24
C ARG A 475 4.49 -40.80 -19.70
N ILE A 476 5.35 -39.79 -19.79
CA ILE A 476 5.02 -38.40 -19.40
C ILE A 476 3.86 -37.83 -20.25
N SER A 477 3.76 -38.18 -21.54
CA SER A 477 2.64 -37.76 -22.40
C SER A 477 1.32 -38.41 -21.97
N ILE A 478 1.37 -39.70 -21.59
CA ILE A 478 0.20 -40.49 -21.14
C ILE A 478 -0.26 -40.04 -19.75
N MET A 479 0.68 -39.78 -18.82
CA MET A 479 0.39 -39.25 -17.48
C MET A 479 -0.44 -37.96 -17.51
N LYS A 480 -0.29 -37.14 -18.56
CA LYS A 480 -1.04 -35.89 -18.76
C LYS A 480 -2.47 -36.09 -19.26
N ILE A 481 -2.86 -37.32 -19.60
CA ILE A 481 -4.20 -37.68 -20.09
C ILE A 481 -4.94 -38.38 -18.95
N PRO A 482 -6.15 -37.95 -18.55
CA PRO A 482 -6.94 -38.66 -17.53
C PRO A 482 -7.32 -40.09 -17.94
N THR A 483 -7.45 -41.03 -16.99
CA THR A 483 -7.74 -42.46 -17.25
C THR A 483 -8.97 -42.70 -18.11
N ASN A 484 -10.06 -41.98 -17.90
CA ASN A 484 -11.28 -42.06 -18.71
C ASN A 484 -11.05 -41.57 -20.16
N GLU A 485 -10.22 -40.54 -20.34
CA GLU A 485 -9.84 -40.06 -21.68
C GLU A 485 -8.85 -41.04 -22.35
N ARG A 486 -7.98 -41.72 -21.58
CA ARG A 486 -7.16 -42.82 -22.11
C ARG A 486 -8.04 -43.94 -22.62
N GLU A 487 -9.00 -44.38 -21.81
CA GLU A 487 -9.95 -45.44 -22.16
C GLU A 487 -10.76 -45.09 -23.41
N GLU A 488 -11.34 -43.89 -23.48
CA GLU A 488 -12.10 -43.43 -24.64
C GLU A 488 -11.26 -43.41 -25.92
N ASN A 489 -10.03 -42.90 -25.84
CA ASN A 489 -9.15 -42.82 -27.00
C ASN A 489 -8.63 -44.20 -27.44
N ILE A 490 -8.32 -45.09 -26.50
CA ILE A 490 -7.94 -46.48 -26.79
C ILE A 490 -9.11 -47.21 -27.45
N LEU A 491 -10.32 -47.08 -26.90
CA LEU A 491 -11.53 -47.69 -27.45
C LEU A 491 -11.85 -47.16 -28.85
N ALA A 492 -11.75 -45.86 -29.09
CA ALA A 492 -12.01 -45.28 -30.40
C ALA A 492 -11.07 -45.83 -31.48
N VAL A 493 -9.77 -45.88 -31.18
CA VAL A 493 -8.77 -46.47 -32.09
C VAL A 493 -9.02 -47.97 -32.27
N HIS A 494 -9.39 -48.69 -31.22
CA HIS A 494 -9.74 -50.11 -31.29
C HIS A 494 -10.98 -50.38 -32.15
N THR A 495 -12.00 -49.50 -32.11
CA THR A 495 -13.20 -49.60 -32.94
C THR A 495 -12.88 -49.46 -34.42
N VAL A 496 -11.99 -48.54 -34.80
CA VAL A 496 -11.47 -48.45 -36.18
C VAL A 496 -10.76 -49.74 -36.55
N LEU A 497 -9.87 -50.22 -35.68
CA LEU A 497 -9.12 -51.45 -35.92
C LEU A 497 -10.04 -52.66 -36.09
N LYS A 498 -11.22 -52.71 -35.46
CA LYS A 498 -12.22 -53.79 -35.59
C LYS A 498 -13.08 -53.73 -36.86
N ASN A 499 -13.07 -52.61 -37.60
CA ASN A 499 -13.83 -52.50 -38.83
C ASN A 499 -13.12 -53.22 -39.99
N ASP A 500 -13.41 -54.50 -40.15
CA ASP A 500 -12.81 -55.34 -41.19
C ASP A 500 -13.13 -54.85 -42.61
N GLU A 501 -14.33 -54.31 -42.85
CA GLU A 501 -14.73 -53.84 -44.18
C GLU A 501 -13.87 -52.66 -44.64
N LEU A 502 -13.57 -51.74 -43.71
CA LEU A 502 -12.70 -50.59 -43.96
C LEU A 502 -11.24 -50.99 -44.23
N LEU A 503 -10.77 -52.06 -43.59
CA LEU A 503 -9.36 -52.43 -43.50
C LEU A 503 -8.94 -53.64 -44.35
N ARG A 504 -9.85 -54.22 -45.16
CA ARG A 504 -9.54 -55.31 -46.10
C ARG A 504 -8.79 -54.78 -47.33
N ASN A 505 -7.74 -55.49 -47.73
CA ASN A 505 -7.04 -55.23 -48.98
C ASN A 505 -7.84 -55.74 -50.20
N GLN A 506 -7.36 -55.46 -51.42
CA GLN A 506 -8.00 -55.89 -52.68
C GLN A 506 -8.26 -57.41 -52.79
N GLY A 507 -7.54 -58.25 -52.02
CA GLY A 507 -7.79 -59.69 -51.89
C GLY A 507 -8.86 -60.10 -50.88
N GLY A 508 -9.60 -59.16 -50.29
CA GLY A 508 -10.70 -59.40 -49.36
C GLY A 508 -10.29 -59.75 -47.92
N SER A 509 -8.99 -59.78 -47.61
CA SER A 509 -8.45 -60.09 -46.27
C SER A 509 -7.85 -58.86 -45.57
N VAL A 510 -8.02 -58.77 -44.24
CA VAL A 510 -7.36 -57.76 -43.40
C VAL A 510 -5.87 -58.10 -43.23
N PRO A 511 -4.94 -57.14 -43.44
CA PRO A 511 -3.50 -57.35 -43.28
C PRO A 511 -3.11 -57.87 -41.89
N THR A 512 -2.10 -58.74 -41.84
CA THR A 512 -1.60 -59.33 -40.59
C THR A 512 -1.17 -58.26 -39.59
N ILE A 513 -0.49 -57.20 -40.05
CA ILE A 513 -0.06 -56.10 -39.17
C ILE A 513 -1.23 -55.39 -38.48
N ILE A 514 -2.37 -55.24 -39.16
CA ILE A 514 -3.56 -54.63 -38.57
C ILE A 514 -4.18 -55.54 -37.50
N LYS A 515 -4.16 -56.87 -37.72
CA LYS A 515 -4.60 -57.84 -36.71
C LYS A 515 -3.69 -57.80 -35.48
N GLU A 516 -2.38 -57.73 -35.66
CA GLU A 516 -1.42 -57.63 -34.55
C GLU A 516 -1.59 -56.33 -33.76
N ILE A 517 -1.78 -55.19 -34.44
CA ILE A 517 -2.07 -53.92 -33.77
C ILE A 517 -3.40 -54.01 -33.01
N ARG A 518 -4.45 -54.57 -33.62
CA ARG A 518 -5.76 -54.80 -32.99
C ARG A 518 -5.62 -55.61 -31.70
N ASP A 519 -4.88 -56.71 -31.74
CA ASP A 519 -4.68 -57.59 -30.60
C ASP A 519 -3.90 -56.93 -29.46
N ILE A 520 -2.90 -56.10 -29.78
CA ILE A 520 -2.16 -55.33 -28.79
C ILE A 520 -3.08 -54.28 -28.15
N VAL A 521 -3.77 -53.47 -28.97
CA VAL A 521 -4.65 -52.40 -28.49
C VAL A 521 -5.80 -52.97 -27.64
N GLY A 522 -6.35 -54.13 -28.02
CA GLY A 522 -7.44 -54.78 -27.29
C GLY A 522 -7.08 -55.34 -25.91
N LYS A 523 -5.78 -55.43 -25.58
CA LYS A 523 -5.27 -55.93 -24.28
C LYS A 523 -4.78 -54.81 -23.36
N ILE A 524 -4.85 -53.55 -23.80
CA ILE A 524 -4.35 -52.41 -23.03
C ILE A 524 -5.27 -52.17 -21.83
N ASP A 525 -4.68 -52.07 -20.64
CA ASP A 525 -5.37 -51.54 -19.46
C ASP A 525 -5.25 -50.00 -19.46
N PRO A 526 -6.36 -49.25 -19.61
CA PRO A 526 -6.34 -47.79 -19.64
C PRO A 526 -5.87 -47.12 -18.35
N SER A 527 -5.89 -47.85 -17.22
CA SER A 527 -5.45 -47.35 -15.92
C SER A 527 -3.93 -47.47 -15.71
N GLU A 528 -3.26 -48.31 -16.48
CA GLU A 528 -1.83 -48.62 -16.34
C GLU A 528 -0.99 -47.89 -17.42
N GLU A 529 -0.45 -46.72 -17.07
CA GLU A 529 0.32 -45.86 -17.98
C GLU A 529 1.53 -46.55 -18.62
N GLU A 530 2.16 -47.43 -17.86
CA GLU A 530 3.32 -48.23 -18.29
C GLU A 530 2.90 -49.30 -19.32
N ASN A 531 1.70 -49.86 -19.17
CA ASN A 531 1.11 -50.81 -20.11
C ASN A 531 0.82 -50.11 -21.45
N ILE A 532 0.21 -48.93 -21.41
CA ILE A 532 -0.07 -48.11 -22.61
C ILE A 532 1.23 -47.71 -23.32
N ALA A 533 2.23 -47.24 -22.57
CA ALA A 533 3.52 -46.83 -23.14
C ALA A 533 4.24 -48.01 -23.83
N THR A 534 4.20 -49.19 -23.20
CA THR A 534 4.80 -50.42 -23.74
C THR A 534 4.10 -50.87 -25.01
N ALA A 535 2.75 -50.85 -25.03
CA ALA A 535 1.96 -51.20 -26.21
C ALA A 535 2.24 -50.30 -27.42
N ILE A 536 2.38 -48.98 -27.23
CA ILE A 536 2.71 -48.04 -28.32
C ILE A 536 4.11 -48.34 -28.90
N ILE A 537 5.09 -48.64 -28.05
CA ILE A 537 6.44 -48.99 -28.48
C ILE A 537 6.43 -50.32 -29.24
N GLU A 538 5.69 -51.31 -28.76
CA GLU A 538 5.55 -52.62 -29.40
C GLU A 538 4.92 -52.50 -30.80
N ILE A 539 3.83 -51.73 -30.92
CA ILE A 539 3.17 -51.46 -32.20
C ILE A 539 4.13 -50.77 -33.18
N LYS A 540 4.83 -49.72 -32.75
CA LYS A 540 5.82 -49.02 -33.59
C LYS A 540 6.95 -49.96 -34.02
N GLY A 541 7.41 -50.85 -33.13
CA GLY A 541 8.43 -51.86 -33.44
C GLY A 541 7.95 -52.87 -34.49
N LYS A 542 6.69 -53.35 -34.37
CA LYS A 542 6.08 -54.26 -35.35
C LYS A 542 5.89 -53.62 -36.71
N ILE A 543 5.49 -52.34 -36.76
CA ILE A 543 5.39 -51.58 -38.01
C ILE A 543 6.77 -51.44 -38.67
N ALA A 544 7.79 -51.05 -37.90
CA ALA A 544 9.15 -50.88 -38.42
C ALA A 544 9.76 -52.19 -38.95
N GLY A 545 9.40 -53.34 -38.37
CA GLY A 545 9.84 -54.67 -38.79
C GLY A 545 9.03 -55.29 -39.94
N ASN A 546 7.98 -54.61 -40.42
CA ASN A 546 7.08 -55.13 -41.44
C ASN A 546 7.53 -54.73 -42.86
N SER A 547 7.65 -55.70 -43.76
CA SER A 547 8.12 -55.51 -45.14
C SER A 547 7.00 -55.44 -46.17
N ASP A 548 5.76 -55.73 -45.78
CA ASP A 548 4.60 -55.63 -46.66
C ASP A 548 4.20 -54.16 -46.85
N LYS A 549 3.97 -53.76 -48.10
CA LYS A 549 3.65 -52.37 -48.49
C LYS A 549 2.37 -52.27 -49.31
N ASN A 550 1.74 -53.41 -49.61
CA ASN A 550 0.54 -53.44 -50.44
C ASN A 550 -0.72 -53.24 -49.57
N TYR A 551 -0.93 -51.99 -49.15
CA TYR A 551 -2.04 -51.59 -48.28
C TYR A 551 -3.03 -50.71 -49.02
N ASN A 552 -4.32 -50.90 -48.71
CA ASN A 552 -5.33 -49.90 -49.05
C ASN A 552 -5.06 -48.58 -48.31
N GLU A 553 -5.70 -47.49 -48.75
CA GLU A 553 -5.47 -46.15 -48.21
C GLU A 553 -5.79 -46.05 -46.70
N ASN A 554 -6.88 -46.67 -46.24
CA ASN A 554 -7.26 -46.69 -44.83
C ASN A 554 -6.23 -47.42 -43.95
N VAL A 555 -5.70 -48.54 -44.42
CA VAL A 555 -4.64 -49.28 -43.71
C VAL A 555 -3.36 -48.45 -43.65
N ARG A 556 -3.04 -47.71 -44.72
CA ARG A 556 -1.88 -46.81 -44.75
C ARG A 556 -2.04 -45.66 -43.76
N ASP A 557 -3.24 -45.09 -43.64
CA ASP A 557 -3.52 -44.04 -42.67
C ASP A 557 -3.38 -44.53 -41.22
N VAL A 558 -3.85 -45.75 -40.92
CA VAL A 558 -3.65 -46.37 -39.61
C VAL A 558 -2.16 -46.54 -39.31
N ILE A 559 -1.39 -47.08 -40.25
CA ILE A 559 0.05 -47.30 -40.07
C ILE A 559 0.78 -45.96 -39.87
N ASN A 560 0.48 -44.95 -40.70
CA ASN A 560 1.09 -43.62 -40.61
C ASN A 560 0.81 -42.95 -39.26
N ALA A 561 -0.40 -43.09 -38.72
CA ALA A 561 -0.76 -42.54 -37.42
C ALA A 561 0.10 -43.14 -36.30
N PHE A 562 0.36 -44.45 -36.34
CA PHE A 562 1.21 -45.13 -35.36
C PHE A 562 2.71 -44.89 -35.62
N GLU A 563 3.16 -44.79 -36.86
CA GLU A 563 4.57 -44.56 -37.21
C GLU A 563 5.03 -43.14 -36.84
N SER A 564 4.13 -42.15 -36.92
CA SER A 564 4.41 -40.74 -36.63
C SER A 564 5.15 -40.54 -35.29
N SER A 565 6.30 -39.86 -35.35
CA SER A 565 7.14 -39.55 -34.17
C SER A 565 6.46 -38.61 -33.18
N ILE A 566 5.43 -37.89 -33.62
CA ILE A 566 4.63 -36.95 -32.82
C ILE A 566 3.49 -37.69 -32.09
N CYS A 567 2.98 -38.78 -32.67
CA CYS A 567 1.92 -39.60 -32.09
C CYS A 567 2.50 -40.55 -31.03
N CYS A 568 2.64 -40.01 -29.81
CA CYS A 568 3.19 -40.69 -28.64
C CYS A 568 2.14 -41.07 -27.59
N ASP A 569 0.85 -40.91 -27.89
CA ASP A 569 -0.28 -41.30 -27.03
C ASP A 569 -1.54 -41.55 -27.89
N PHE A 570 -2.52 -42.30 -27.36
CA PHE A 570 -3.74 -42.65 -28.11
C PHE A 570 -4.63 -41.45 -28.43
N ARG A 571 -4.51 -40.32 -27.71
CA ARG A 571 -5.21 -39.08 -28.04
C ARG A 571 -4.70 -38.48 -29.34
N LYS A 572 -3.38 -38.42 -29.53
CA LYS A 572 -2.76 -37.94 -30.77
C LYS A 572 -2.97 -38.92 -31.93
N ILE A 573 -2.92 -40.23 -31.65
CA ILE A 573 -3.22 -41.26 -32.66
C ILE A 573 -4.67 -41.11 -33.14
N ARG A 574 -5.65 -41.01 -32.23
CA ARG A 574 -7.05 -40.75 -32.58
C ARG A 574 -7.21 -39.48 -33.42
N ALA A 575 -6.57 -38.38 -33.00
CA ALA A 575 -6.61 -37.12 -33.75
C ALA A 575 -6.02 -37.24 -35.17
N ALA A 576 -4.96 -38.04 -35.35
CA ALA A 576 -4.38 -38.30 -36.66
C ALA A 576 -5.35 -39.12 -37.55
N LEU A 577 -6.03 -40.12 -36.97
CA LEU A 577 -7.02 -40.94 -37.69
C LEU A 577 -8.29 -40.18 -38.04
N THR A 578 -8.70 -39.18 -37.26
CA THR A 578 -9.85 -38.30 -37.55
C THR A 578 -9.67 -37.51 -38.85
N THR A 579 -8.44 -37.42 -39.38
CA THR A 579 -8.23 -36.80 -40.70
C THR A 579 -8.78 -37.63 -41.86
N ASN A 580 -9.03 -38.93 -41.65
CA ASN A 580 -9.74 -39.81 -42.57
C ASN A 580 -11.25 -39.80 -42.22
N PRO A 581 -12.14 -39.29 -43.11
CA PRO A 581 -13.57 -39.13 -42.81
C PRO A 581 -14.29 -40.42 -42.42
N ALA A 582 -13.93 -41.56 -43.02
CA ALA A 582 -14.55 -42.84 -42.72
C ALA A 582 -14.17 -43.34 -41.32
N MET A 583 -12.92 -43.10 -40.89
CA MET A 583 -12.48 -43.41 -39.53
C MET A 583 -13.08 -42.45 -38.51
N ASP A 584 -13.21 -41.17 -38.86
CA ASP A 584 -13.84 -40.19 -37.99
C ASP A 584 -15.30 -40.56 -37.70
N GLU A 585 -16.07 -40.94 -38.72
CA GLU A 585 -17.45 -41.41 -38.57
C GLU A 585 -17.57 -42.62 -37.63
N ILE A 586 -16.61 -43.55 -37.69
CA ILE A 586 -16.56 -44.73 -36.82
C ILE A 586 -16.15 -44.38 -35.37
N MET A 587 -15.26 -43.40 -35.18
CA MET A 587 -14.73 -43.01 -33.86
C MET A 587 -15.60 -42.00 -33.12
N ASN A 588 -16.36 -41.17 -33.84
CA ASN A 588 -17.23 -40.14 -33.31
C ASN A 588 -18.29 -40.65 -32.29
N PRO A 589 -18.93 -41.83 -32.49
CA PRO A 589 -19.90 -42.35 -31.52
C PRO A 589 -19.26 -42.99 -30.27
N VAL A 590 -17.94 -43.26 -30.26
CA VAL A 590 -17.29 -43.99 -29.17
C VAL A 590 -17.11 -43.09 -27.94
N ARG A 591 -17.82 -43.43 -26.86
CA ARG A 591 -17.68 -42.86 -25.50
C ARG A 591 -17.78 -43.99 -24.47
N VAL A 592 -16.98 -43.93 -23.41
CA VAL A 592 -17.06 -44.89 -22.29
C VAL A 592 -18.43 -44.79 -21.62
N GLY A 593 -19.17 -45.91 -21.52
CA GLY A 593 -20.49 -45.99 -20.89
C GLY A 593 -21.69 -46.24 -21.82
N VAL A 594 -21.47 -46.44 -23.13
CA VAL A 594 -22.50 -46.92 -24.07
C VAL A 594 -22.14 -48.34 -24.49
N GLN A 595 -22.92 -49.34 -24.06
CA GLN A 595 -22.88 -50.66 -24.69
C GLN A 595 -23.43 -50.54 -26.11
N LEU A 596 -22.60 -50.83 -27.10
CA LEU A 596 -23.02 -51.06 -28.47
C LEU A 596 -23.40 -52.54 -28.56
N ASN A 597 -24.69 -52.82 -28.85
CA ASN A 597 -25.13 -54.13 -29.32
C ASN A 597 -24.56 -54.44 -30.70
#